data_AF-A0A673A6Q8-F1
#
_entry.id   AF-A0A673A6Q8-F1
#
_cell.length_a   1.000
_cell.length_b   1.000
_cell.length_c   1.000
_cell.angle_alpha   90.00
_cell.angle_beta   90.00
_cell.angle_gamma   90.00
#
_symmetry.space_group_name_H-M   'P 1'
#
loop_
_entity.id
_entity.type
_entity.pdbx_description
1 polymer ?
#
loop_
_entity_poly.entity_id
_entity_poly.type
_entity_poly.pdbx_seq_one_letter_code
_entity_poly.pdbx_strand_id
1 'polypeptide(L)'
;MYLFFFYLVLADEEFDELCFEFGLELDEITSEKELISKEQGDSKASGASDVILYKIDVPANRYDLLCLEGLVRGLQVFKNKLDAPRYTRVSPVSGQPQRLIITKETAAVRPHAVAAVLRNITFTQERYDSFIELQEKLHQNICRKRSLVAIGTHDLDTISGPFTYTAKPPGDICFKPLNQTKEYTATQLMSLYKSDSHLKHYLHIIEDKPVYPIIYDSNGIVLSMPPIINGQLCCMSFYLWFVLIVTHSMAKIVLDMMVTMFSQYCSKPFTKERLSSEFINHKVGINESTENIAQLLTRMCLLSRATGVGDEIEVEIPPTRSDVIHACDIMEDAAIAYGFNNITRTTPRTYTVANQFPLNKLTELLRQDLAAAGFTEALNFALCSQEDIGDKLGKKISETRAVHISNPKTAEFQVARTTLLPGLLKTIAANRKMPLPLKLFEISDVVLKDDTKDVGARNSRRFCAVYYNKSPGFEVIHGLLDRAMQLLEVKSARGDGYHIQAADDSTFFPGRCAEVFVHGKSVGRLGVLHPDVINRFELTMPCSALEIDIEPFL
;
A
#
# COMPACT_ATOMS: atom_id res chain seq x y z
N MET A 1 13.27 13.37 -29.54
CA MET A 1 14.02 12.45 -30.43
C MET A 1 13.07 11.30 -30.76
N TYR A 2 12.89 10.97 -32.04
CA TYR A 2 11.65 10.43 -32.61
C TYR A 2 11.25 9.01 -32.13
N LEU A 3 10.02 8.86 -31.62
CA LEU A 3 9.38 7.59 -31.27
C LEU A 3 8.70 6.95 -32.49
N PHE A 4 9.03 5.69 -32.80
CA PHE A 4 8.25 4.89 -33.76
C PHE A 4 7.06 4.24 -33.02
N PHE A 5 6.06 5.04 -32.65
CA PHE A 5 4.71 4.49 -32.53
C PHE A 5 4.30 4.00 -33.92
N PHE A 6 3.49 2.96 -34.01
CA PHE A 6 2.71 2.74 -35.22
C PHE A 6 1.86 4.01 -35.48
N TYR A 7 2.39 4.89 -36.35
CA TYR A 7 1.82 6.10 -36.95
C TYR A 7 1.71 7.42 -36.15
N LEU A 8 2.37 7.63 -35.00
CA LEU A 8 2.37 8.97 -34.36
C LEU A 8 3.63 9.29 -33.55
N VAL A 9 4.42 10.30 -33.94
CA VAL A 9 5.50 10.82 -33.10
C VAL A 9 4.91 11.89 -32.18
N LEU A 10 4.99 11.70 -30.86
CA LEU A 10 4.66 12.72 -29.85
C LEU A 10 5.94 13.31 -29.27
N ALA A 11 5.89 14.59 -28.92
CA ALA A 11 6.89 15.20 -28.03
C ALA A 11 6.71 14.69 -26.59
N ASP A 12 7.74 14.83 -25.76
CA ASP A 12 7.69 14.35 -24.35
C ASP A 12 6.57 15.05 -23.56
N GLU A 13 6.40 16.36 -23.74
CA GLU A 13 5.31 17.14 -23.13
C GLU A 13 3.93 16.68 -23.60
N GLU A 14 3.78 16.38 -24.90
CA GLU A 14 2.50 15.89 -25.45
C GLU A 14 2.16 14.49 -24.94
N PHE A 15 3.16 13.66 -24.66
CA PHE A 15 2.97 12.33 -24.10
C PHE A 15 2.65 12.39 -22.60
N ASP A 16 3.25 13.31 -21.86
CA ASP A 16 2.92 13.56 -20.46
C ASP A 16 1.47 14.07 -20.30
N GLU A 17 1.05 15.03 -21.13
CA GLU A 17 -0.34 15.49 -21.17
C GLU A 17 -1.32 14.35 -21.52
N LEU A 18 -0.94 13.47 -22.46
CA LEU A 18 -1.71 12.27 -22.80
C LEU A 18 -1.85 11.32 -21.60
N CYS A 19 -0.77 11.10 -20.85
CA CYS A 19 -0.81 10.28 -19.65
C CYS A 19 -1.79 10.88 -18.64
N PHE A 20 -1.66 12.19 -18.36
CA PHE A 20 -2.53 12.88 -17.41
C PHE A 20 -4.02 12.83 -17.80
N GLU A 21 -4.35 13.06 -19.08
CA GLU A 21 -5.72 12.97 -19.58
C GLU A 21 -6.34 11.57 -19.40
N PHE A 22 -5.52 10.51 -19.49
CA PHE A 22 -5.97 9.13 -19.37
C PHE A 22 -5.92 8.60 -17.93
N GLY A 23 -5.38 9.37 -16.97
CA GLY A 23 -5.21 8.96 -15.58
C GLY A 23 -3.94 8.14 -15.32
N LEU A 24 -2.90 8.35 -16.12
CA LEU A 24 -1.55 7.82 -15.94
C LEU A 24 -0.59 8.94 -15.54
N GLU A 25 0.57 8.56 -15.01
CA GLU A 25 1.64 9.50 -14.66
C GLU A 25 2.95 9.06 -15.31
N LEU A 26 3.66 9.98 -15.96
CA LEU A 26 5.00 9.72 -16.45
C LEU A 26 6.02 10.03 -15.33
N ASP A 27 6.50 9.00 -14.64
CA ASP A 27 7.38 9.11 -13.46
C ASP A 27 8.78 9.59 -13.84
N GLU A 28 9.43 8.91 -14.78
CA GLU A 28 10.77 9.26 -15.25
C GLU A 28 11.03 8.80 -16.69
N ILE A 29 11.92 9.53 -17.38
CA ILE A 29 12.50 9.16 -18.67
C ILE A 29 13.97 8.83 -18.40
N THR A 30 14.37 7.56 -18.54
CA THR A 30 15.71 7.07 -18.19
C THR A 30 16.27 6.16 -19.27
N SER A 31 17.47 5.62 -19.11
CA SER A 31 17.93 4.43 -19.87
C SER A 31 18.29 3.26 -18.95
N GLU A 32 18.39 2.05 -19.49
CA GLU A 32 18.84 0.87 -18.74
C GLU A 32 20.24 1.11 -18.15
N LYS A 33 21.10 1.78 -18.92
CA LYS A 33 22.44 2.18 -18.50
C LYS A 33 22.42 3.17 -17.33
N GLU A 34 21.54 4.16 -17.35
CA GLU A 34 21.39 5.11 -16.23
C GLU A 34 20.86 4.44 -14.97
N LEU A 35 19.90 3.53 -15.09
CA LEU A 35 19.36 2.77 -13.95
C LEU A 35 20.45 1.91 -13.28
N ILE A 36 21.21 1.15 -14.07
CA ILE A 36 22.29 0.29 -13.55
C ILE A 36 23.43 1.13 -12.97
N SER A 37 23.77 2.26 -13.60
CA SER A 37 24.76 3.21 -13.08
C SER A 37 24.35 3.74 -11.70
N LYS A 38 23.08 4.17 -11.55
CA LYS A 38 22.54 4.73 -10.30
C LYS A 38 22.46 3.72 -9.17
N GLU A 39 22.09 2.48 -9.44
CA GLU A 39 21.89 1.44 -8.41
C GLU A 39 23.14 0.60 -8.11
N GLN A 40 23.95 0.31 -9.14
CA GLN A 40 25.03 -0.68 -9.06
C GLN A 40 26.41 -0.14 -9.47
N GLY A 41 26.49 1.14 -9.85
CA GLY A 41 27.72 1.83 -10.23
C GLY A 41 28.09 1.66 -11.72
N ASP A 42 28.85 2.63 -12.23
CA ASP A 42 29.20 2.76 -13.65
C ASP A 42 29.93 1.56 -14.25
N SER A 43 30.68 0.81 -13.45
CA SER A 43 31.44 -0.35 -13.91
C SER A 43 30.53 -1.46 -14.45
N LYS A 44 29.33 -1.62 -13.86
CA LYS A 44 28.33 -2.60 -14.30
C LYS A 44 27.43 -2.11 -15.43
N ALA A 45 27.42 -0.80 -15.69
CA ALA A 45 26.65 -0.22 -16.79
C ALA A 45 27.37 -0.36 -18.16
N SER A 46 28.61 -0.86 -18.19
CA SER A 46 29.50 -0.88 -19.37
C SER A 46 29.09 -1.82 -20.53
N GLY A 47 27.89 -2.40 -20.48
CA GLY A 47 27.27 -3.16 -21.58
C GLY A 47 25.74 -3.04 -21.65
N ALA A 48 25.16 -2.11 -20.87
CA ALA A 48 23.72 -1.89 -20.81
C ALA A 48 23.24 -0.98 -21.95
N SER A 49 21.99 -1.14 -22.35
CA SER A 49 21.39 -0.34 -23.42
C SER A 49 21.24 1.13 -23.01
N ASP A 50 21.60 2.05 -23.91
CA ASP A 50 21.36 3.49 -23.74
C ASP A 50 20.04 3.94 -24.41
N VAL A 51 19.15 2.99 -24.68
CA VAL A 51 17.83 3.26 -25.22
C VAL A 51 16.99 3.97 -24.17
N ILE A 52 16.29 5.04 -24.59
CA ILE A 52 15.39 5.80 -23.75
C ILE A 52 14.17 4.94 -23.40
N LEU A 53 13.89 4.84 -22.11
CA LEU A 53 12.80 4.12 -21.49
C LEU A 53 11.91 5.13 -20.76
N TYR A 54 10.60 5.02 -20.98
CA TYR A 54 9.59 5.78 -20.25
C TYR A 54 9.05 4.92 -19.13
N LYS A 55 9.18 5.40 -17.89
CA LYS A 55 8.59 4.75 -16.73
C LYS A 55 7.26 5.42 -16.43
N ILE A 56 6.20 4.65 -16.62
CA ILE A 56 4.82 5.13 -16.54
C ILE A 56 4.19 4.45 -15.33
N ASP A 57 3.62 5.24 -14.43
CA ASP A 57 2.86 4.74 -13.30
C ASP A 57 1.42 4.45 -13.72
N VAL A 58 0.95 3.27 -13.34
CA VAL A 58 -0.30 2.69 -13.82
C VAL A 58 -1.18 2.37 -12.61
N PRO A 59 -2.48 2.71 -12.64
CA PRO A 59 -3.34 2.49 -11.50
C PRO A 59 -3.55 0.99 -11.24
N ALA A 60 -3.51 0.60 -9.97
CA ALA A 60 -3.48 -0.81 -9.55
C ALA A 60 -4.76 -1.61 -9.88
N ASN A 61 -5.83 -0.96 -10.33
CA ASN A 61 -7.08 -1.57 -10.80
C ASN A 61 -7.04 -1.95 -12.30
N ARG A 62 -6.19 -1.31 -13.12
CA ARG A 62 -6.14 -1.51 -14.58
C ARG A 62 -5.04 -2.48 -14.99
N TYR A 63 -5.31 -3.77 -14.81
CA TYR A 63 -4.36 -4.83 -15.15
C TYR A 63 -4.07 -4.93 -16.65
N ASP A 64 -4.96 -4.41 -17.50
CA ASP A 64 -4.82 -4.33 -18.95
C ASP A 64 -3.75 -3.33 -19.40
N LEU A 65 -3.20 -2.53 -18.50
CA LEU A 65 -2.18 -1.51 -18.80
C LEU A 65 -0.77 -1.91 -18.33
N LEU A 66 -0.59 -3.12 -17.79
CA LEU A 66 0.70 -3.56 -17.21
C LEU A 66 1.79 -3.92 -18.25
N CYS A 67 1.42 -4.02 -19.53
CA CYS A 67 2.35 -4.25 -20.63
C CYS A 67 2.21 -3.19 -21.74
N LEU A 68 3.21 -3.11 -22.60
CA LEU A 68 3.27 -2.15 -23.70
C LEU A 68 2.05 -2.30 -24.63
N GLU A 69 1.67 -3.53 -24.98
CA GLU A 69 0.54 -3.80 -25.86
C GLU A 69 -0.77 -3.28 -25.28
N GLY A 70 -0.94 -3.44 -23.98
CA GLY A 70 -2.09 -2.99 -23.22
C GLY A 70 -2.19 -1.48 -23.17
N LEU A 71 -1.10 -0.84 -22.78
CA LEU A 71 -0.97 0.62 -22.70
C LEU A 71 -1.21 1.29 -24.05
N VAL A 72 -0.49 0.84 -25.09
CA VAL A 72 -0.62 1.41 -26.43
C VAL A 72 -2.05 1.24 -26.94
N ARG A 73 -2.65 0.07 -26.75
CA ARG A 73 -4.05 -0.17 -27.14
C ARG A 73 -5.01 0.77 -26.41
N GLY A 74 -4.90 0.89 -25.08
CA GLY A 74 -5.74 1.78 -24.28
C GLY A 74 -5.66 3.23 -24.77
N LEU A 75 -4.45 3.76 -24.96
CA LEU A 75 -4.23 5.12 -25.43
C LEU A 75 -4.72 5.35 -26.88
N GLN A 76 -4.54 4.37 -27.77
CA GLN A 76 -4.99 4.48 -29.16
C GLN A 76 -6.53 4.45 -29.27
N VAL A 77 -7.21 3.64 -28.46
CA VAL A 77 -8.68 3.64 -28.37
C VAL A 77 -9.17 4.96 -27.76
N PHE A 78 -8.49 5.46 -26.73
CA PHE A 78 -8.82 6.72 -26.08
C PHE A 78 -8.77 7.93 -27.02
N LYS A 79 -7.79 7.95 -27.94
CA LYS A 79 -7.65 8.97 -28.99
C LYS A 79 -8.43 8.66 -30.27
N ASN A 80 -9.32 7.67 -30.27
CA ASN A 80 -10.13 7.24 -31.43
C ASN A 80 -9.31 6.87 -32.69
N LYS A 81 -8.07 6.39 -32.51
CA LYS A 81 -7.19 5.97 -33.61
C LYS A 81 -7.28 4.49 -33.90
N LEU A 82 -7.76 3.72 -32.93
CA LEU A 82 -7.99 2.29 -33.03
C LEU A 82 -9.38 1.97 -32.50
N ASP A 83 -10.11 1.10 -33.17
CA ASP A 83 -11.33 0.53 -32.60
C ASP A 83 -10.97 -0.43 -31.46
N ALA A 84 -11.76 -0.42 -30.39
CA ALA A 84 -11.59 -1.35 -29.29
C ALA A 84 -11.65 -2.80 -29.81
N PRO A 85 -10.58 -3.61 -29.63
CA PRO A 85 -10.60 -4.97 -30.08
C PRO A 85 -11.56 -5.77 -29.22
N ARG A 86 -12.31 -6.64 -29.85
CA ARG A 86 -13.12 -7.61 -29.14
C ARG A 86 -12.20 -8.84 -28.82
N TYR A 87 -12.60 -9.75 -27.93
CA TYR A 87 -11.89 -11.03 -27.66
C TYR A 87 -12.81 -12.28 -27.58
N THR A 88 -12.46 -13.43 -28.19
CA THR A 88 -13.25 -14.68 -28.11
C THR A 88 -12.38 -15.91 -28.19
N ARG A 89 -12.93 -16.96 -27.59
CA ARG A 89 -12.46 -18.33 -27.67
C ARG A 89 -12.94 -19.01 -28.95
N VAL A 90 -12.00 -19.62 -29.68
CA VAL A 90 -12.28 -20.54 -30.79
C VAL A 90 -12.00 -21.99 -30.39
N SER A 91 -12.73 -22.93 -30.96
CA SER A 91 -12.37 -24.36 -30.88
C SER A 91 -11.30 -24.69 -31.93
N PRO A 92 -10.37 -25.62 -31.67
CA PRO A 92 -9.32 -25.97 -32.63
C PRO A 92 -9.92 -26.49 -33.95
N VAL A 93 -9.34 -26.06 -35.08
CA VAL A 93 -9.81 -26.37 -36.45
C VAL A 93 -9.59 -27.86 -36.80
N SER A 94 -8.61 -28.51 -36.18
CA SER A 94 -8.37 -29.96 -36.26
C SER A 94 -7.92 -30.52 -34.91
N GLY A 95 -8.33 -31.75 -34.61
CA GLY A 95 -7.96 -32.48 -33.38
C GLY A 95 -8.89 -32.26 -32.17
N GLN A 96 -8.65 -33.01 -31.10
CA GLN A 96 -9.36 -32.85 -29.83
C GLN A 96 -8.83 -31.62 -29.04
N PRO A 97 -9.69 -30.95 -28.25
CA PRO A 97 -9.24 -29.85 -27.40
C PRO A 97 -8.23 -30.37 -26.36
N GLN A 98 -7.21 -29.56 -26.07
CA GLN A 98 -6.28 -29.85 -24.98
C GLN A 98 -7.03 -29.85 -23.65
N ARG A 99 -6.71 -30.82 -22.78
CA ARG A 99 -7.37 -31.01 -21.48
C ARG A 99 -6.37 -31.01 -20.36
N LEU A 100 -6.68 -30.28 -19.28
CA LEU A 100 -6.00 -30.36 -17.99
C LEU A 100 -6.93 -31.07 -17.01
N ILE A 101 -6.50 -32.22 -16.50
CA ILE A 101 -7.22 -33.05 -15.55
C ILE A 101 -6.73 -32.72 -14.15
N ILE A 102 -7.63 -32.26 -13.27
CA ILE A 102 -7.31 -31.94 -11.88
C ILE A 102 -7.69 -33.15 -11.03
N THR A 103 -6.75 -33.60 -10.20
CA THR A 103 -6.91 -34.73 -9.29
C THR A 103 -7.30 -34.26 -7.87
N LYS A 104 -7.76 -35.16 -7.00
CA LYS A 104 -8.32 -34.77 -5.68
C LYS A 104 -7.24 -34.33 -4.70
N GLU A 105 -6.01 -34.79 -4.89
CA GLU A 105 -4.86 -34.56 -4.03
C GLU A 105 -4.46 -33.08 -4.02
N THR A 106 -4.78 -32.35 -5.08
CA THR A 106 -4.50 -30.90 -5.19
C THR A 106 -5.27 -30.10 -4.14
N ALA A 107 -6.42 -30.58 -3.65
CA ALA A 107 -7.22 -29.90 -2.64
C ALA A 107 -6.47 -29.66 -1.32
N ALA A 108 -5.47 -30.48 -1.00
CA ALA A 108 -4.65 -30.33 0.20
C ALA A 108 -3.68 -29.14 0.16
N VAL A 109 -3.45 -28.56 -1.03
CA VAL A 109 -2.46 -27.49 -1.24
C VAL A 109 -3.03 -26.35 -2.05
N ARG A 110 -3.49 -26.64 -3.28
CA ARG A 110 -3.98 -25.70 -4.28
C ARG A 110 -5.08 -26.35 -5.13
N PRO A 111 -6.37 -26.13 -4.80
CA PRO A 111 -7.47 -26.95 -5.31
C PRO A 111 -7.83 -26.77 -6.79
N HIS A 112 -7.39 -25.69 -7.44
CA HIS A 112 -7.91 -25.30 -8.75
C HIS A 112 -6.78 -25.03 -9.76
N ALA A 113 -7.08 -25.17 -11.04
CA ALA A 113 -6.20 -24.77 -12.12
C ALA A 113 -7.03 -24.46 -13.37
N VAL A 114 -6.58 -23.51 -14.18
CA VAL A 114 -7.22 -23.15 -15.46
C VAL A 114 -6.15 -22.99 -16.54
N ALA A 115 -6.43 -23.44 -17.74
CA ALA A 115 -5.46 -23.44 -18.83
C ALA A 115 -6.11 -22.97 -20.13
N ALA A 116 -5.32 -22.36 -21.01
CA ALA A 116 -5.73 -22.00 -22.36
C ALA A 116 -4.58 -22.19 -23.35
N VAL A 117 -4.88 -22.20 -24.64
CA VAL A 117 -3.87 -22.29 -25.70
C VAL A 117 -4.01 -21.04 -26.55
N LEU A 118 -2.88 -20.38 -26.86
CA LEU A 118 -2.81 -19.43 -27.95
C LEU A 118 -2.00 -20.07 -29.08
N ARG A 119 -2.62 -20.22 -30.26
CA ARG A 119 -1.99 -20.89 -31.41
C ARG A 119 -1.42 -19.87 -32.38
N ASN A 120 -0.31 -20.22 -33.03
CA ASN A 120 0.31 -19.42 -34.09
C ASN A 120 0.73 -18.01 -33.65
N ILE A 121 1.34 -17.87 -32.47
CA ILE A 121 1.89 -16.57 -32.04
C ILE A 121 3.17 -16.29 -32.81
N THR A 122 3.32 -15.05 -33.30
CA THR A 122 4.57 -14.56 -33.89
C THR A 122 5.33 -13.69 -32.89
N PHE A 123 6.26 -14.30 -32.17
CA PHE A 123 7.15 -13.60 -31.24
C PHE A 123 8.37 -13.00 -31.95
N THR A 124 8.64 -11.74 -31.65
CA THR A 124 9.96 -11.13 -31.76
C THR A 124 10.59 -11.10 -30.37
N GLN A 125 11.89 -10.83 -30.27
CA GLN A 125 12.57 -10.73 -28.97
C GLN A 125 11.87 -9.72 -28.03
N GLU A 126 11.56 -8.52 -28.53
CA GLU A 126 10.87 -7.47 -27.77
C GLU A 126 9.50 -7.91 -27.26
N ARG A 127 8.70 -8.59 -28.09
CA ARG A 127 7.37 -9.10 -27.69
C ARG A 127 7.47 -10.22 -26.66
N TYR A 128 8.52 -11.03 -26.76
CA TYR A 128 8.77 -12.09 -25.80
C TYR A 128 9.17 -11.49 -24.44
N ASP A 129 10.04 -10.49 -24.44
CA ASP A 129 10.45 -9.81 -23.21
C ASP A 129 9.26 -9.10 -22.55
N SER A 130 8.41 -8.42 -23.33
CA SER A 130 7.17 -7.81 -22.81
C SER A 130 6.17 -8.83 -22.26
N PHE A 131 6.09 -10.01 -22.90
CA PHE A 131 5.26 -11.11 -22.41
C PHE A 131 5.72 -11.65 -21.05
N ILE A 132 7.03 -11.85 -20.88
CA ILE A 132 7.61 -12.28 -19.59
C ILE A 132 7.43 -11.19 -18.54
N GLU A 133 7.65 -9.92 -18.90
CA GLU A 133 7.46 -8.79 -18.00
C GLU A 133 6.02 -8.68 -17.49
N LEU A 134 5.02 -8.87 -18.36
CA LEU A 134 3.61 -8.92 -17.95
C LEU A 134 3.37 -10.03 -16.93
N GLN A 135 3.90 -11.23 -17.19
CA GLN A 135 3.77 -12.36 -16.29
C GLN A 135 4.34 -12.04 -14.90
N GLU A 136 5.52 -11.43 -14.84
CA GLU A 136 6.17 -11.05 -13.59
C GLU A 136 5.42 -9.94 -12.85
N LYS A 137 4.96 -8.90 -13.56
CA LYS A 137 4.14 -7.83 -12.97
C LYS A 137 2.84 -8.36 -12.37
N LEU A 138 2.14 -9.26 -13.08
CA LEU A 138 0.96 -9.93 -12.56
C LEU A 138 1.29 -10.81 -11.34
N HIS A 139 2.42 -11.53 -11.36
CA HIS A 139 2.88 -12.32 -10.21
C HIS A 139 3.13 -11.50 -8.96
N GLN A 140 3.76 -10.33 -9.10
CA GLN A 140 4.10 -9.46 -8.00
C GLN A 140 2.85 -8.76 -7.42
N ASN A 141 1.95 -8.30 -8.30
CA ASN A 141 0.78 -7.50 -7.92
C ASN A 141 -0.45 -8.38 -7.63
N ILE A 142 -1.33 -8.62 -8.61
CA ILE A 142 -2.62 -9.30 -8.42
C ILE A 142 -2.47 -10.71 -7.83
N CYS A 143 -1.38 -11.42 -8.14
CA CYS A 143 -1.13 -12.76 -7.62
C CYS A 143 -0.52 -12.78 -6.21
N ARG A 144 -0.20 -11.61 -5.63
CA ARG A 144 0.48 -11.41 -4.33
C ARG A 144 1.74 -12.27 -4.19
N LYS A 145 2.74 -12.00 -5.02
CA LYS A 145 4.00 -12.76 -5.09
C LYS A 145 3.73 -14.26 -5.23
N ARG A 146 2.89 -14.62 -6.20
CA ARG A 146 2.45 -15.99 -6.52
C ARG A 146 1.66 -16.74 -5.43
N SER A 147 1.38 -16.10 -4.29
CA SER A 147 0.67 -16.72 -3.16
C SER A 147 -0.75 -17.14 -3.52
N LEU A 148 -1.43 -16.36 -4.38
CA LEU A 148 -2.80 -16.63 -4.83
C LEU A 148 -2.87 -17.34 -6.18
N VAL A 149 -2.04 -16.94 -7.14
CA VAL A 149 -2.05 -17.49 -8.51
C VAL A 149 -0.60 -17.68 -8.96
N ALA A 150 -0.30 -18.83 -9.56
CA ALA A 150 0.97 -19.05 -10.25
C ALA A 150 0.69 -19.27 -11.74
N ILE A 151 1.46 -18.59 -12.58
CA ILE A 151 1.33 -18.67 -14.03
C ILE A 151 2.49 -19.52 -14.54
N GLY A 152 2.16 -20.58 -15.27
CA GLY A 152 3.10 -21.37 -16.07
C GLY A 152 2.83 -21.18 -17.56
N THR A 153 3.88 -20.91 -18.30
CA THR A 153 3.86 -20.78 -19.76
C THR A 153 4.74 -21.88 -20.34
N HIS A 154 4.20 -22.60 -21.32
CA HIS A 154 4.79 -23.83 -21.84
C HIS A 154 4.69 -23.86 -23.36
N ASP A 155 5.76 -24.26 -24.03
CA ASP A 155 5.72 -24.52 -25.46
C ASP A 155 4.89 -25.77 -25.77
N LEU A 156 3.81 -25.62 -26.53
CA LEU A 156 2.93 -26.73 -26.87
C LEU A 156 3.59 -27.74 -27.81
N ASP A 157 4.57 -27.33 -28.61
CA ASP A 157 5.23 -28.22 -29.58
C ASP A 157 6.15 -29.24 -28.89
N THR A 158 6.56 -28.95 -27.66
CA THR A 158 7.50 -29.77 -26.88
C THR A 158 6.82 -30.82 -25.99
N ILE A 159 5.49 -30.79 -25.89
CA ILE A 159 4.69 -31.56 -24.92
C ILE A 159 3.45 -32.16 -25.56
N SER A 160 2.87 -33.19 -24.94
CA SER A 160 1.66 -33.84 -25.46
C SER A 160 0.56 -33.98 -24.39
N GLY A 161 -0.68 -33.66 -24.77
CA GLY A 161 -1.85 -33.82 -23.91
C GLY A 161 -2.44 -35.24 -23.98
N PRO A 162 -3.32 -35.62 -23.03
CA PRO A 162 -3.89 -34.80 -21.95
C PRO A 162 -2.91 -34.57 -20.80
N PHE A 163 -3.09 -33.45 -20.10
CA PHE A 163 -2.23 -33.03 -19.01
C PHE A 163 -2.90 -33.29 -17.66
N THR A 164 -2.10 -33.53 -16.62
CA THR A 164 -2.60 -33.85 -15.28
C THR A 164 -2.02 -32.90 -14.24
N TYR A 165 -2.88 -32.19 -13.51
CA TYR A 165 -2.53 -31.41 -12.33
C TYR A 165 -2.81 -32.24 -11.06
N THR A 166 -1.76 -32.56 -10.32
CA THR A 166 -1.81 -33.40 -9.13
C THR A 166 -0.90 -32.88 -8.03
N ALA A 167 -0.94 -33.51 -6.85
CA ALA A 167 -0.03 -33.22 -5.76
C ALA A 167 0.57 -34.52 -5.22
N LYS A 168 1.89 -34.54 -5.03
CA LYS A 168 2.64 -35.71 -4.57
C LYS A 168 3.60 -35.35 -3.44
N PRO A 169 4.01 -36.31 -2.59
CA PRO A 169 5.08 -36.09 -1.63
C PRO A 169 6.34 -35.56 -2.31
N PRO A 170 7.10 -34.63 -1.70
CA PRO A 170 8.24 -33.98 -2.32
C PRO A 170 9.42 -34.92 -2.64
N GLY A 171 9.45 -36.13 -2.06
CA GLY A 171 10.41 -37.17 -2.41
C GLY A 171 10.12 -37.87 -3.74
N ASP A 172 8.85 -37.89 -4.17
CA ASP A 172 8.37 -38.64 -5.34
C ASP A 172 8.36 -37.80 -6.63
N ILE A 173 8.80 -36.55 -6.53
CA ILE A 173 8.84 -35.58 -7.62
C ILE A 173 10.30 -35.42 -8.02
N CYS A 174 10.66 -35.82 -9.24
CA CYS A 174 11.98 -35.61 -9.82
C CYS A 174 11.86 -35.00 -11.21
N PHE A 175 12.53 -33.87 -11.45
CA PHE A 175 12.57 -33.23 -12.76
C PHE A 175 13.76 -32.28 -12.90
N LYS A 176 14.02 -31.86 -14.13
CA LYS A 176 15.02 -30.85 -14.47
C LYS A 176 14.38 -29.45 -14.47
N PRO A 177 14.64 -28.60 -13.46
CA PRO A 177 14.05 -27.26 -13.39
C PRO A 177 14.71 -26.31 -14.40
N LEU A 178 14.04 -25.21 -14.70
CA LEU A 178 14.54 -24.17 -15.59
C LEU A 178 15.93 -23.67 -15.14
N ASN A 179 16.82 -23.44 -16.11
CA ASN A 179 18.21 -22.98 -15.91
C ASN A 179 19.12 -23.95 -15.11
N GLN A 180 18.77 -25.24 -15.03
CA GLN A 180 19.62 -26.24 -14.35
C GLN A 180 19.91 -27.43 -15.24
N THR A 181 21.16 -27.91 -15.24
CA THR A 181 21.56 -29.01 -16.14
C THR A 181 21.21 -30.40 -15.60
N LYS A 182 21.03 -30.54 -14.28
CA LYS A 182 20.76 -31.80 -13.58
C LYS A 182 19.29 -31.95 -13.18
N GLU A 183 18.85 -33.19 -12.99
CA GLU A 183 17.57 -33.49 -12.36
C GLU A 183 17.71 -33.43 -10.84
N TYR A 184 16.66 -32.94 -10.19
CA TYR A 184 16.57 -32.81 -8.75
C TYR A 184 15.22 -33.31 -8.26
N THR A 185 15.21 -33.85 -7.05
CA THR A 185 13.95 -34.07 -6.33
C THR A 185 13.39 -32.75 -5.80
N ALA A 186 12.08 -32.65 -5.58
CA ALA A 186 11.48 -31.43 -5.03
C ALA A 186 12.05 -31.06 -3.65
N THR A 187 12.41 -32.05 -2.83
CA THR A 187 13.10 -31.84 -1.54
C THR A 187 14.48 -31.19 -1.73
N GLN A 188 15.24 -31.63 -2.74
CA GLN A 188 16.54 -31.05 -3.08
C GLN A 188 16.39 -29.64 -3.66
N LEU A 189 15.35 -29.41 -4.48
CA LEU A 189 15.06 -28.09 -5.06
C LEU A 189 14.75 -27.03 -4.00
N MET A 190 13.96 -27.38 -2.98
CA MET A 190 13.70 -26.47 -1.85
C MET A 190 14.99 -26.07 -1.14
N SER A 191 15.93 -27.00 -0.97
CA SER A 191 17.22 -26.70 -0.35
C SER A 191 18.10 -25.84 -1.26
N LEU A 192 18.12 -26.13 -2.56
CA LEU A 192 18.90 -25.39 -3.56
C LEU A 192 18.47 -23.93 -3.66
N TYR A 193 17.16 -23.67 -3.70
CA TYR A 193 16.63 -22.34 -3.91
C TYR A 193 16.57 -21.48 -2.65
N LYS A 194 16.90 -22.01 -1.46
CA LYS A 194 17.04 -21.17 -0.24
C LYS A 194 18.13 -20.11 -0.39
N SER A 195 19.18 -20.41 -1.17
CA SER A 195 20.24 -19.47 -1.50
C SER A 195 19.95 -18.59 -2.71
N ASP A 196 18.87 -18.85 -3.46
CA ASP A 196 18.53 -18.11 -4.66
C ASP A 196 17.92 -16.75 -4.30
N SER A 197 18.40 -15.66 -4.90
CA SER A 197 17.95 -14.30 -4.57
C SER A 197 16.49 -14.05 -4.95
N HIS A 198 15.99 -14.69 -6.00
CA HIS A 198 14.64 -14.50 -6.52
C HIS A 198 13.68 -15.55 -5.93
N LEU A 199 14.02 -16.84 -6.02
CA LEU A 199 13.13 -17.93 -5.70
C LEU A 199 12.95 -18.18 -4.21
N LYS A 200 13.91 -17.78 -3.35
CA LYS A 200 13.80 -17.94 -1.88
C LYS A 200 12.51 -17.34 -1.32
N HIS A 201 12.01 -16.28 -1.95
CA HIS A 201 10.82 -15.57 -1.52
C HIS A 201 9.53 -16.37 -1.73
N TYR A 202 9.54 -17.44 -2.54
CA TYR A 202 8.34 -18.22 -2.86
C TYR A 202 8.30 -19.61 -2.20
N LEU A 203 9.42 -20.09 -1.64
CA LEU A 203 9.51 -21.46 -1.09
C LEU A 203 8.52 -21.69 0.06
N HIS A 204 8.41 -20.72 0.97
CA HIS A 204 7.52 -20.76 2.14
C HIS A 204 6.03 -20.96 1.78
N ILE A 205 5.64 -20.76 0.52
CA ILE A 205 4.25 -20.93 0.08
C ILE A 205 3.82 -22.41 0.17
N ILE A 206 4.72 -23.36 -0.11
CA ILE A 206 4.42 -24.79 -0.10
C ILE A 206 5.37 -25.64 0.76
N GLU A 207 6.45 -25.06 1.30
CA GLU A 207 7.49 -25.80 2.05
C GLU A 207 6.92 -26.64 3.23
N ASP A 208 5.93 -26.12 3.95
CA ASP A 208 5.34 -26.79 5.12
C ASP A 208 4.20 -27.76 4.78
N LYS A 209 3.99 -28.07 3.49
CA LYS A 209 2.86 -28.89 3.03
C LYS A 209 3.27 -30.35 2.82
N PRO A 210 2.38 -31.33 3.12
CA PRO A 210 2.71 -32.74 3.02
C PRO A 210 2.90 -33.24 1.58
N VAL A 211 2.30 -32.54 0.62
CA VAL A 211 2.39 -32.82 -0.81
C VAL A 211 2.61 -31.52 -1.57
N TYR A 212 3.32 -31.59 -2.70
CA TYR A 212 3.62 -30.44 -3.56
C TYR A 212 2.86 -30.54 -4.88
N PRO A 213 2.37 -29.41 -5.44
CA PRO A 213 1.64 -29.41 -6.69
C PRO A 213 2.58 -29.64 -7.87
N ILE A 214 2.13 -30.41 -8.86
CA ILE A 214 2.90 -30.74 -10.06
C ILE A 214 1.98 -30.96 -11.28
N ILE A 215 2.49 -30.61 -12.46
CA ILE A 215 1.82 -30.88 -13.74
C ILE A 215 2.61 -31.88 -14.57
N TYR A 216 1.92 -32.90 -15.07
CA TYR A 216 2.44 -33.87 -16.02
C TYR A 216 1.79 -33.76 -17.40
N ASP A 217 2.51 -34.14 -18.43
CA ASP A 217 2.00 -34.41 -19.77
C ASP A 217 1.56 -35.89 -19.92
N SER A 218 1.09 -36.29 -21.11
CA SER A 218 0.68 -37.67 -21.37
C SER A 218 1.83 -38.68 -21.34
N ASN A 219 3.07 -38.22 -21.52
CA ASN A 219 4.28 -39.03 -21.50
C ASN A 219 4.91 -39.12 -20.10
N GLY A 220 4.29 -38.49 -19.09
CA GLY A 220 4.81 -38.44 -17.72
C GLY A 220 5.92 -37.41 -17.51
N ILE A 221 6.14 -36.50 -18.46
CA ILE A 221 7.10 -35.40 -18.35
C ILE A 221 6.53 -34.34 -17.40
N VAL A 222 7.35 -33.85 -16.49
CA VAL A 222 7.00 -32.76 -15.57
C VAL A 222 7.11 -31.41 -16.28
N LEU A 223 6.00 -30.69 -16.37
CA LEU A 223 5.98 -29.34 -16.95
C LEU A 223 6.38 -28.26 -15.96
N SER A 224 5.90 -28.35 -14.72
CA SER A 224 6.17 -27.36 -13.68
C SER A 224 5.84 -27.88 -12.28
N MET A 225 6.46 -27.25 -11.28
CA MET A 225 6.15 -27.41 -9.86
C MET A 225 5.66 -26.06 -9.29
N PRO A 226 4.37 -25.73 -9.43
CA PRO A 226 3.81 -24.47 -8.93
C PRO A 226 3.91 -24.37 -7.41
N PRO A 227 4.19 -23.18 -6.83
CA PRO A 227 4.40 -21.87 -7.48
C PRO A 227 5.89 -21.56 -7.78
N ILE A 228 6.78 -22.54 -7.69
CA ILE A 228 8.23 -22.29 -7.59
C ILE A 228 8.86 -22.12 -8.96
N ILE A 229 8.84 -23.17 -9.79
CA ILE A 229 9.64 -23.20 -11.03
C ILE A 229 9.01 -24.10 -12.11
N ASN A 230 9.27 -23.75 -13.37
CA ASN A 230 8.91 -24.57 -14.54
C ASN A 230 10.03 -25.58 -14.86
N GLY A 231 9.70 -26.62 -15.62
CA GLY A 231 10.66 -27.59 -16.16
C GLY A 231 11.42 -27.05 -17.37
N GLN A 232 12.66 -27.51 -17.57
CA GLN A 232 13.53 -27.01 -18.65
C GLN A 232 13.11 -27.45 -20.06
N LEU A 233 12.41 -28.58 -20.20
CA LEU A 233 12.00 -29.13 -21.51
C LEU A 233 10.93 -28.29 -22.22
N CYS A 234 10.29 -27.33 -21.53
CA CYS A 234 9.28 -26.42 -22.09
C CYS A 234 9.85 -25.06 -22.54
N CYS A 235 11.16 -24.95 -22.81
CA CYS A 235 11.78 -23.71 -23.27
C CYS A 235 11.29 -23.35 -24.69
N MET A 236 10.86 -22.09 -24.89
CA MET A 236 9.82 -21.69 -25.86
C MET A 236 10.18 -21.70 -27.37
N SER A 237 9.20 -22.08 -28.21
CA SER A 237 9.12 -21.97 -29.68
C SER A 237 7.70 -21.50 -30.15
N PHE A 238 7.38 -21.66 -31.43
CA PHE A 238 6.30 -20.98 -32.19
C PHE A 238 4.83 -21.20 -31.72
N TYR A 239 4.52 -22.13 -30.81
CA TYR A 239 3.16 -22.40 -30.31
C TYR A 239 3.09 -22.38 -28.77
N LEU A 240 2.20 -21.57 -28.19
CA LEU A 240 2.19 -21.36 -26.74
C LEU A 240 0.98 -21.99 -26.05
N TRP A 241 1.25 -22.85 -25.08
CA TRP A 241 0.28 -23.36 -24.12
C TRP A 241 0.40 -22.66 -22.78
N PHE A 242 -0.72 -22.14 -22.28
CA PHE A 242 -0.81 -21.48 -20.99
C PHE A 242 -1.40 -22.43 -19.98
N VAL A 243 -0.72 -22.62 -18.86
CA VAL A 243 -1.29 -23.30 -17.70
C VAL A 243 -1.18 -22.41 -16.48
N LEU A 244 -2.32 -21.87 -16.05
CA LEU A 244 -2.42 -21.15 -14.80
C LEU A 244 -2.86 -22.09 -13.68
N ILE A 245 -2.11 -22.11 -12.59
CA ILE A 245 -2.36 -22.95 -11.43
C ILE A 245 -2.77 -22.08 -10.24
N VAL A 246 -3.82 -22.50 -9.53
CA VAL A 246 -4.72 -21.57 -8.85
C VAL A 246 -5.14 -22.06 -7.47
N THR A 247 -5.29 -21.13 -6.52
CA THR A 247 -6.02 -21.38 -5.27
C THR A 247 -7.35 -20.63 -5.18
N HIS A 248 -7.65 -19.68 -6.07
CA HIS A 248 -8.78 -18.74 -5.94
C HIS A 248 -9.42 -18.28 -7.27
N SER A 249 -10.61 -17.66 -7.22
CA SER A 249 -11.34 -17.07 -8.38
C SER A 249 -10.55 -16.07 -9.24
N MET A 250 -9.47 -15.49 -8.72
CA MET A 250 -8.65 -14.46 -9.38
C MET A 250 -7.88 -14.98 -10.61
N ALA A 251 -7.66 -16.29 -10.71
CA ALA A 251 -6.91 -16.82 -11.84
C ALA A 251 -7.66 -16.78 -13.17
N LYS A 252 -9.00 -16.73 -13.14
CA LYS A 252 -9.77 -16.50 -14.35
C LYS A 252 -9.44 -15.14 -14.95
N ILE A 253 -9.34 -14.11 -14.09
CA ILE A 253 -8.95 -12.75 -14.47
C ILE A 253 -7.52 -12.74 -15.02
N VAL A 254 -6.57 -13.37 -14.32
CA VAL A 254 -5.17 -13.43 -14.79
C VAL A 254 -5.04 -14.18 -16.11
N LEU A 255 -5.77 -15.28 -16.29
CA LEU A 255 -5.82 -16.04 -17.55
C LEU A 255 -6.42 -15.17 -18.68
N ASP A 256 -7.57 -14.56 -18.43
CA ASP A 256 -8.24 -13.69 -19.39
C ASP A 256 -7.31 -12.52 -19.75
N MET A 257 -6.59 -11.93 -18.79
CA MET A 257 -5.62 -10.86 -19.04
C MET A 257 -4.48 -11.30 -19.97
N MET A 258 -3.80 -12.40 -19.67
CA MET A 258 -2.71 -12.89 -20.52
C MET A 258 -3.20 -13.27 -21.92
N VAL A 259 -4.34 -13.94 -22.01
CA VAL A 259 -4.92 -14.38 -23.28
C VAL A 259 -5.37 -13.18 -24.09
N THR A 260 -6.10 -12.23 -23.50
CA THR A 260 -6.64 -11.06 -24.20
C THR A 260 -5.53 -10.14 -24.70
N MET A 261 -4.52 -9.82 -23.88
CA MET A 261 -3.43 -8.92 -24.25
C MET A 261 -2.67 -9.41 -25.50
N PHE A 262 -2.43 -10.72 -25.61
CA PHE A 262 -1.67 -11.34 -26.70
C PHE A 262 -2.54 -11.97 -27.81
N SER A 263 -3.86 -12.10 -27.59
CA SER A 263 -4.79 -12.56 -28.63
C SER A 263 -5.07 -11.55 -29.74
N GLN A 264 -4.53 -10.32 -29.69
CA GLN A 264 -4.55 -9.40 -30.84
C GLN A 264 -3.79 -9.94 -32.05
N TYR A 265 -2.95 -10.95 -31.85
CA TYR A 265 -2.35 -11.77 -32.91
C TYR A 265 -3.31 -12.89 -33.39
N CYS A 266 -4.58 -12.86 -32.99
CA CYS A 266 -5.63 -13.83 -33.30
C CYS A 266 -6.94 -13.11 -33.73
N SER A 267 -7.91 -13.84 -34.28
CA SER A 267 -8.68 -13.32 -35.43
C SER A 267 -10.15 -12.87 -35.31
N LYS A 268 -10.99 -13.08 -34.27
CA LYS A 268 -12.29 -12.33 -34.13
C LYS A 268 -13.26 -12.70 -32.98
N PRO A 269 -14.18 -11.78 -32.49
CA PRO A 269 -15.02 -11.99 -31.23
C PRO A 269 -16.25 -11.03 -30.70
N PHE A 270 -16.75 -11.11 -29.40
CA PHE A 270 -17.98 -10.49 -28.66
C PHE A 270 -18.02 -10.40 -27.05
N THR A 271 -18.89 -9.59 -26.34
CA THR A 271 -20.10 -9.80 -25.38
C THR A 271 -20.62 -8.52 -24.61
N LYS A 272 -21.90 -8.34 -24.15
CA LYS A 272 -22.55 -7.03 -23.72
C LYS A 272 -23.32 -6.90 -22.36
N GLU A 273 -23.44 -5.68 -21.78
CA GLU A 273 -24.25 -5.24 -20.59
C GLU A 273 -25.10 -3.93 -20.82
N ARG A 274 -25.93 -3.45 -19.87
CA ARG A 274 -26.85 -2.27 -20.02
C ARG A 274 -26.87 -1.30 -18.82
N LEU A 275 -27.00 0.01 -19.08
CA LEU A 275 -27.04 1.14 -18.13
C LEU A 275 -27.93 2.30 -18.62
N SER A 276 -28.13 3.33 -17.78
CA SER A 276 -28.85 4.56 -18.12
C SER A 276 -27.92 5.80 -18.18
N SER A 277 -28.13 6.68 -19.16
CA SER A 277 -27.39 7.95 -19.34
C SER A 277 -27.71 8.99 -18.27
N GLU A 278 -28.94 9.01 -17.73
CA GLU A 278 -29.34 9.90 -16.62
C GLU A 278 -28.49 9.66 -15.37
N PHE A 279 -28.20 8.38 -15.07
CA PHE A 279 -27.32 8.00 -13.96
C PHE A 279 -25.92 8.61 -14.11
N ILE A 280 -25.34 8.58 -15.32
CA ILE A 280 -24.00 9.11 -15.60
C ILE A 280 -24.01 10.64 -15.49
N ASN A 281 -24.97 11.32 -16.13
CA ASN A 281 -25.10 12.78 -16.07
C ASN A 281 -25.26 13.27 -14.63
N HIS A 282 -26.17 12.68 -13.85
CA HIS A 282 -26.43 13.08 -12.46
C HIS A 282 -25.23 12.82 -11.54
N LYS A 283 -24.52 11.70 -11.73
CA LYS A 283 -23.40 11.35 -10.84
C LYS A 283 -22.10 12.06 -11.19
N VAL A 284 -21.79 12.25 -12.47
CA VAL A 284 -20.60 12.97 -12.92
C VAL A 284 -20.80 14.49 -12.83
N GLY A 285 -22.04 14.97 -12.92
CA GLY A 285 -22.36 16.39 -12.91
C GLY A 285 -22.23 17.05 -14.30
N ILE A 286 -22.50 16.30 -15.35
CA ILE A 286 -22.48 16.74 -16.75
C ILE A 286 -23.88 16.66 -17.37
N ASN A 287 -24.07 17.25 -18.55
CA ASN A 287 -25.33 17.22 -19.28
C ASN A 287 -25.07 16.88 -20.75
N GLU A 288 -24.67 15.64 -21.00
CA GLU A 288 -24.36 15.11 -22.33
C GLU A 288 -25.48 14.22 -22.87
N SER A 289 -25.58 14.13 -24.20
CA SER A 289 -26.53 13.22 -24.84
C SER A 289 -26.14 11.76 -24.66
N THR A 290 -27.12 10.86 -24.74
CA THR A 290 -26.93 9.41 -24.68
C THR A 290 -25.93 8.92 -25.74
N GLU A 291 -25.94 9.51 -26.93
CA GLU A 291 -24.98 9.22 -28.01
C GLU A 291 -23.55 9.66 -27.67
N ASN A 292 -23.38 10.87 -27.10
CA ASN A 292 -22.07 11.36 -26.69
C ASN A 292 -21.50 10.50 -25.58
N ILE A 293 -22.30 10.13 -24.58
CA ILE A 293 -21.87 9.26 -23.48
C ILE A 293 -21.45 7.88 -24.00
N ALA A 294 -22.18 7.30 -24.97
CA ALA A 294 -21.76 6.04 -25.60
C ALA A 294 -20.41 6.16 -26.33
N GLN A 295 -20.13 7.29 -26.98
CA GLN A 295 -18.82 7.55 -27.61
C GLN A 295 -17.71 7.68 -26.57
N LEU A 296 -17.96 8.39 -25.46
CA LEU A 296 -17.02 8.53 -24.35
C LEU A 296 -16.65 7.17 -23.74
N LEU A 297 -17.65 6.32 -23.47
CA LEU A 297 -17.40 4.97 -22.95
C LEU A 297 -16.63 4.10 -23.93
N THR A 298 -16.92 4.22 -25.23
CA THR A 298 -16.20 3.48 -26.27
C THR A 298 -14.72 3.85 -26.32
N ARG A 299 -14.37 5.13 -26.06
CA ARG A 299 -12.97 5.60 -25.92
C ARG A 299 -12.25 4.96 -24.73
N MET A 300 -12.97 4.44 -23.74
CA MET A 300 -12.42 3.70 -22.59
C MET A 300 -12.43 2.18 -22.79
N CYS A 301 -12.51 1.72 -24.05
CA CYS A 301 -12.64 0.31 -24.43
C CYS A 301 -13.96 -0.35 -23.97
N LEU A 302 -14.95 0.42 -23.50
CA LEU A 302 -16.28 -0.07 -23.16
C LEU A 302 -17.23 0.19 -24.32
N LEU A 303 -17.27 -0.73 -25.29
CA LEU A 303 -18.04 -0.53 -26.52
C LEU A 303 -19.51 -0.27 -26.19
N SER A 304 -19.99 0.93 -26.45
CA SER A 304 -21.30 1.36 -26.00
C SER A 304 -22.20 1.79 -27.15
N ARG A 305 -23.50 1.51 -27.03
CA ARG A 305 -24.51 1.97 -28.00
C ARG A 305 -25.75 2.50 -27.30
N ALA A 306 -26.29 3.61 -27.80
CA ALA A 306 -27.64 4.03 -27.44
C ALA A 306 -28.64 3.00 -27.97
N THR A 307 -29.63 2.62 -27.14
CA THR A 307 -30.63 1.61 -27.51
C THR A 307 -31.78 2.17 -28.36
N GLY A 308 -31.90 3.50 -28.45
CA GLY A 308 -33.00 4.21 -29.11
C GLY A 308 -34.29 4.24 -28.30
N VAL A 309 -34.29 3.73 -27.07
CA VAL A 309 -35.43 3.71 -26.15
C VAL A 309 -35.06 4.54 -24.91
N GLY A 310 -35.57 5.77 -24.83
CA GLY A 310 -35.32 6.68 -23.70
C GLY A 310 -33.82 6.95 -23.48
N ASP A 311 -33.42 6.89 -22.21
CA ASP A 311 -32.08 7.22 -21.72
C ASP A 311 -31.21 5.98 -21.46
N GLU A 312 -31.41 4.87 -22.19
CA GLU A 312 -30.67 3.63 -21.98
C GLU A 312 -29.47 3.45 -22.94
N ILE A 313 -28.32 3.11 -22.38
CA ILE A 313 -27.05 2.78 -23.05
C ILE A 313 -26.73 1.31 -22.80
N GLU A 314 -26.52 0.53 -23.87
CA GLU A 314 -25.95 -0.81 -23.77
C GLU A 314 -24.42 -0.72 -23.84
N VAL A 315 -23.73 -1.16 -22.80
CA VAL A 315 -22.27 -1.09 -22.59
C VAL A 315 -21.68 -2.49 -22.63
N GLU A 316 -20.74 -2.77 -23.52
CA GLU A 316 -20.03 -4.04 -23.61
C GLU A 316 -18.75 -4.00 -22.78
N ILE A 317 -18.75 -4.76 -21.67
CA ILE A 317 -17.59 -4.91 -20.80
C ILE A 317 -16.65 -5.96 -21.40
N PRO A 318 -15.45 -5.56 -21.86
CA PRO A 318 -14.49 -6.52 -22.38
C PRO A 318 -13.87 -7.33 -21.24
N PRO A 319 -13.43 -8.58 -21.49
CA PRO A 319 -12.75 -9.41 -20.49
C PRO A 319 -11.43 -8.79 -19.96
N THR A 320 -10.89 -7.79 -20.66
CA THR A 320 -9.73 -7.00 -20.20
C THR A 320 -10.07 -6.08 -19.03
N ARG A 321 -11.32 -5.66 -18.90
CA ARG A 321 -11.79 -4.70 -17.89
C ARG A 321 -12.48 -5.43 -16.73
N SER A 322 -11.71 -6.24 -16.02
CA SER A 322 -12.18 -6.98 -14.84
C SER A 322 -12.43 -6.08 -13.62
N ASP A 323 -11.99 -4.82 -13.69
CA ASP A 323 -12.23 -3.78 -12.70
C ASP A 323 -13.68 -3.30 -12.68
N VAL A 324 -14.41 -3.42 -13.79
CA VAL A 324 -15.81 -3.00 -13.90
C VAL A 324 -16.71 -4.04 -13.24
N ILE A 325 -17.13 -3.75 -12.01
CA ILE A 325 -17.98 -4.63 -11.18
C ILE A 325 -19.28 -3.95 -10.76
N HIS A 326 -19.38 -2.63 -10.94
CA HIS A 326 -20.53 -1.81 -10.59
C HIS A 326 -20.75 -0.69 -11.62
N ALA A 327 -21.98 -0.18 -11.69
CA ALA A 327 -22.32 0.97 -12.54
C ALA A 327 -21.48 2.22 -12.28
N CYS A 328 -20.88 2.33 -11.09
CA CYS A 328 -20.00 3.44 -10.73
C CYS A 328 -18.67 3.40 -11.51
N ASP A 329 -18.18 2.22 -11.87
CA ASP A 329 -16.92 2.08 -12.62
C ASP A 329 -17.11 2.56 -14.07
N ILE A 330 -18.30 2.33 -14.63
CA ILE A 330 -18.67 2.84 -15.95
C ILE A 330 -18.86 4.36 -15.93
N MET A 331 -19.42 4.90 -14.83
CA MET A 331 -19.51 6.34 -14.61
C MET A 331 -18.12 6.98 -14.47
N GLU A 332 -17.17 6.33 -13.79
CA GLU A 332 -15.78 6.78 -13.68
C GLU A 332 -15.12 6.88 -15.05
N ASP A 333 -15.22 5.84 -15.86
CA ASP A 333 -14.70 5.83 -17.23
C ASP A 333 -15.32 6.94 -18.10
N ALA A 334 -16.62 7.17 -17.98
CA ALA A 334 -17.29 8.26 -18.69
C ALA A 334 -16.71 9.63 -18.28
N ALA A 335 -16.41 9.82 -17.00
CA ALA A 335 -15.81 11.06 -16.49
C ALA A 335 -14.35 11.24 -16.96
N ILE A 336 -13.54 10.16 -16.97
CA ILE A 336 -12.17 10.19 -17.50
C ILE A 336 -12.19 10.53 -18.99
N ALA A 337 -13.05 9.88 -19.77
CA ALA A 337 -13.19 10.15 -21.21
C ALA A 337 -13.65 11.58 -21.51
N TYR A 338 -14.52 12.13 -20.66
CA TYR A 338 -14.96 13.53 -20.75
C TYR A 338 -13.83 14.51 -20.39
N GLY A 339 -12.93 14.09 -19.51
CA GLY A 339 -11.85 14.90 -18.95
C GLY A 339 -12.34 15.66 -17.71
N PHE A 340 -11.74 15.37 -16.55
CA PHE A 340 -12.17 15.98 -15.28
C PHE A 340 -12.14 17.50 -15.28
N ASN A 341 -11.18 18.11 -15.99
CA ASN A 341 -11.05 19.56 -16.09
C ASN A 341 -12.19 20.24 -16.88
N ASN A 342 -12.94 19.47 -17.68
CA ASN A 342 -14.11 19.98 -18.40
C ASN A 342 -15.38 19.99 -17.54
N ILE A 343 -15.38 19.30 -16.39
CA ILE A 343 -16.53 19.27 -15.49
C ILE A 343 -16.66 20.62 -14.79
N THR A 344 -17.82 21.25 -14.94
CA THR A 344 -18.09 22.55 -14.30
C THR A 344 -18.14 22.37 -12.78
N ARG A 345 -17.24 23.06 -12.07
CA ARG A 345 -17.20 23.04 -10.60
C ARG A 345 -18.50 23.63 -10.05
N THR A 346 -19.21 22.85 -9.24
CA THR A 346 -20.43 23.29 -8.55
C THR A 346 -20.21 23.26 -7.04
N THR A 347 -20.92 24.13 -6.31
CA THR A 347 -20.95 24.09 -4.85
C THR A 347 -22.19 23.32 -4.37
N PRO A 348 -22.04 22.38 -3.43
CA PRO A 348 -23.18 21.67 -2.88
C PRO A 348 -24.10 22.67 -2.16
N ARG A 349 -25.40 22.64 -2.49
CA ARG A 349 -26.42 23.56 -1.94
C ARG A 349 -26.92 23.10 -0.56
N THR A 350 -25.98 22.78 0.33
CA THR A 350 -26.29 22.27 1.67
C THR A 350 -25.71 23.23 2.69
N TYR A 351 -26.58 23.87 3.49
CA TYR A 351 -26.13 24.72 4.58
C TYR A 351 -25.81 23.86 5.81
N THR A 352 -24.60 23.99 6.34
CA THR A 352 -24.16 23.31 7.56
C THR A 352 -23.52 24.30 8.51
N VAL A 353 -23.92 24.27 9.78
CA VAL A 353 -23.26 25.06 10.84
C VAL A 353 -22.07 24.28 11.37
N ALA A 354 -20.87 24.84 11.22
CA ALA A 354 -19.66 24.23 11.77
C ALA A 354 -19.62 24.34 13.30
N ASN A 355 -19.17 23.29 13.97
CA ASN A 355 -18.93 23.27 15.41
C ASN A 355 -17.51 22.80 15.69
N GLN A 356 -16.84 23.45 16.63
CA GLN A 356 -15.52 23.01 17.11
C GLN A 356 -15.71 21.88 18.12
N PHE A 357 -14.82 20.89 18.11
CA PHE A 357 -14.77 19.90 19.18
C PHE A 357 -14.30 20.59 20.47
N PRO A 358 -15.05 20.55 21.59
CA PRO A 358 -14.75 21.34 22.79
C PRO A 358 -13.32 21.17 23.31
N LEU A 359 -12.78 19.94 23.27
CA LEU A 359 -11.41 19.66 23.69
C LEU A 359 -10.35 20.34 22.82
N ASN A 360 -10.57 20.38 21.50
CA ASN A 360 -9.66 21.07 20.60
C ASN A 360 -9.74 22.59 20.76
N LYS A 361 -10.95 23.11 21.00
CA LYS A 361 -11.14 24.54 21.31
C LYS A 361 -10.40 24.93 22.59
N LEU A 362 -10.54 24.14 23.66
CA LEU A 362 -9.82 24.37 24.91
C LEU A 362 -8.31 24.29 24.72
N THR A 363 -7.83 23.28 23.98
CA THR A 363 -6.41 23.10 23.66
C THR A 363 -5.84 24.32 22.94
N GLU A 364 -6.57 24.88 21.96
CA GLU A 364 -6.14 26.06 21.21
C GLU A 364 -6.00 27.30 22.10
N LEU A 365 -6.98 27.53 22.99
CA LEU A 365 -6.94 28.64 23.93
C LEU A 365 -5.73 28.52 24.87
N LEU A 366 -5.51 27.34 25.46
CA LEU A 366 -4.36 27.10 26.32
C LEU A 366 -3.03 27.29 25.59
N ARG A 367 -2.92 26.83 24.33
CA ARG A 367 -1.69 26.99 23.54
C ARG A 367 -1.31 28.46 23.37
N GLN A 368 -2.28 29.31 23.04
CA GLN A 368 -2.03 30.75 22.84
C GLN A 368 -1.56 31.42 24.14
N ASP A 369 -2.19 31.09 25.26
CA ASP A 369 -1.81 31.65 26.56
C ASP A 369 -0.46 31.15 27.08
N LEU A 370 -0.11 29.88 26.84
CA LEU A 370 1.19 29.34 27.23
C LEU A 370 2.32 29.93 26.39
N ALA A 371 2.07 30.17 25.09
CA ALA A 371 2.96 30.94 24.25
C ALA A 371 3.13 32.37 24.77
N ALA A 372 2.04 33.02 25.19
CA ALA A 372 2.08 34.34 25.82
C ALA A 372 2.83 34.35 27.17
N ALA A 373 2.84 33.23 27.90
CA ALA A 373 3.65 33.02 29.10
C ALA A 373 5.16 32.82 28.80
N GLY A 374 5.56 32.86 27.52
CA GLY A 374 6.95 32.78 27.07
C GLY A 374 7.51 31.36 27.06
N PHE A 375 6.64 30.36 26.89
CA PHE A 375 7.02 28.98 26.58
C PHE A 375 6.91 28.75 25.06
N THR A 376 7.77 27.89 24.52
CA THR A 376 7.78 27.52 23.10
C THR A 376 7.14 26.16 22.93
N GLU A 377 6.18 26.03 22.02
CA GLU A 377 5.55 24.75 21.74
C GLU A 377 6.51 23.81 20.98
N ALA A 378 6.51 22.53 21.36
CA ALA A 378 7.21 21.46 20.66
C ALA A 378 6.21 20.50 20.00
N LEU A 379 6.65 19.84 18.92
CA LEU A 379 5.88 18.81 18.23
C LEU A 379 6.70 17.51 18.24
N ASN A 380 6.36 16.59 19.15
CA ASN A 380 7.08 15.33 19.31
C ASN A 380 6.34 14.16 18.68
N PHE A 381 7.07 13.09 18.37
CA PHE A 381 6.49 11.85 17.87
C PHE A 381 5.57 11.20 18.91
N ALA A 382 4.48 10.60 18.44
CA ALA A 382 3.58 9.80 19.26
C ALA A 382 4.16 8.42 19.64
N LEU A 383 5.18 7.96 18.90
CA LEU A 383 5.85 6.69 19.11
C LEU A 383 7.22 6.90 19.74
N CYS A 384 7.59 6.00 20.64
CA CYS A 384 8.85 6.02 21.34
C CYS A 384 9.34 4.61 21.69
N SER A 385 10.55 4.52 22.23
CA SER A 385 11.08 3.25 22.75
C SER A 385 10.52 2.95 24.14
N GLN A 386 10.55 1.68 24.54
CA GLN A 386 10.08 1.28 25.87
C GLN A 386 10.91 1.92 26.99
N GLU A 387 12.22 2.10 26.75
CA GLU A 387 13.12 2.77 27.68
C GLU A 387 12.72 4.23 27.95
N ASP A 388 12.17 4.94 26.96
CA ASP A 388 11.85 6.37 27.09
C ASP A 388 10.75 6.63 28.11
N ILE A 389 9.74 5.77 28.16
CA ILE A 389 8.60 5.89 29.08
C ILE A 389 8.73 5.01 30.34
N GLY A 390 9.69 4.09 30.35
CA GLY A 390 9.97 3.18 31.46
C GLY A 390 11.30 3.53 32.13
N ASP A 391 12.36 2.84 31.71
CA ASP A 391 13.67 2.84 32.36
C ASP A 391 14.26 4.23 32.54
N LYS A 392 14.19 5.11 31.53
CA LYS A 392 14.74 6.47 31.62
C LYS A 392 13.99 7.35 32.63
N LEU A 393 12.73 7.06 32.91
CA LEU A 393 11.91 7.72 33.94
C LEU A 393 11.96 7.02 35.31
N GLY A 394 12.71 5.92 35.42
CA GLY A 394 12.80 5.11 36.62
C GLY A 394 11.54 4.28 36.89
N LYS A 395 10.71 4.03 35.88
CA LYS A 395 9.44 3.29 35.97
C LYS A 395 9.55 1.93 35.29
N LYS A 396 8.84 0.93 35.81
CA LYS A 396 8.73 -0.36 35.09
C LYS A 396 7.73 -0.23 33.96
N ILE A 397 8.06 -0.74 32.78
CA ILE A 397 7.17 -0.72 31.61
C ILE A 397 5.80 -1.39 31.89
N SER A 398 5.76 -2.37 32.78
CA SER A 398 4.51 -3.03 33.20
C SER A 398 3.53 -2.08 33.91
N GLU A 399 4.03 -1.00 34.51
CA GLU A 399 3.25 -0.05 35.31
C GLU A 399 2.75 1.15 34.48
N THR A 400 3.27 1.36 33.27
CA THR A 400 2.98 2.55 32.44
C THR A 400 1.68 2.46 31.64
N ARG A 401 1.01 1.30 31.63
CA ARG A 401 -0.16 1.00 30.76
C ARG A 401 0.09 1.27 29.27
N ALA A 402 1.34 1.16 28.81
CA ALA A 402 1.71 1.41 27.41
C ALA A 402 1.10 0.41 26.42
N VAL A 403 0.82 0.89 25.20
CA VAL A 403 0.43 0.09 24.04
C VAL A 403 1.67 -0.26 23.21
N HIS A 404 1.83 -1.53 22.87
CA HIS A 404 2.99 -2.04 22.14
C HIS A 404 2.69 -2.23 20.65
N ILE A 405 3.63 -1.83 19.80
CA ILE A 405 3.56 -2.05 18.36
C ILE A 405 4.13 -3.43 18.03
N SER A 406 3.41 -4.20 17.21
CA SER A 406 3.90 -5.48 16.70
C SER A 406 4.91 -5.27 15.57
N ASN A 407 6.02 -6.02 15.60
CA ASN A 407 7.09 -6.00 14.61
C ASN A 407 7.60 -4.58 14.25
N PRO A 408 8.06 -3.79 15.24
CA PRO A 408 8.54 -2.44 14.98
C PRO A 408 9.84 -2.46 14.15
N LYS A 409 9.94 -1.56 13.17
CA LYS A 409 11.14 -1.45 12.30
C LYS A 409 12.37 -0.94 13.05
N THR A 410 12.17 -0.06 14.03
CA THR A 410 13.23 0.56 14.83
C THR A 410 12.85 0.51 16.31
N ALA A 411 13.85 0.64 17.19
CA ALA A 411 13.62 0.68 18.64
C ALA A 411 12.74 1.88 19.06
N GLU A 412 12.78 2.98 18.32
CA GLU A 412 12.00 4.19 18.60
C GLU A 412 10.50 4.03 18.32
N PHE A 413 10.07 2.93 17.69
CA PHE A 413 8.66 2.66 17.38
C PHE A 413 8.12 1.45 18.12
N GLN A 414 8.61 1.17 19.33
CA GLN A 414 8.18 0.01 20.11
C GLN A 414 6.84 0.24 20.82
N VAL A 415 6.57 1.46 21.28
CA VAL A 415 5.38 1.80 22.07
C VAL A 415 4.81 3.16 21.67
N ALA A 416 3.50 3.33 21.89
CA ALA A 416 2.89 4.65 21.89
C ALA A 416 3.18 5.36 23.21
N ARG A 417 3.44 6.67 23.16
CA ARG A 417 3.79 7.49 24.32
C ARG A 417 2.67 7.49 25.37
N THR A 418 3.05 7.35 26.63
CA THR A 418 2.15 7.40 27.80
C THR A 418 2.24 8.73 28.56
N THR A 419 3.25 9.54 28.23
CA THR A 419 3.57 10.86 28.79
C THR A 419 4.26 11.68 27.68
N LEU A 420 4.10 13.00 27.72
CA LEU A 420 4.77 13.92 26.78
C LEU A 420 6.21 14.27 27.21
N LEU A 421 6.56 14.02 28.47
CA LEU A 421 7.84 14.43 29.07
C LEU A 421 9.07 13.89 28.31
N PRO A 422 9.16 12.59 27.94
CA PRO A 422 10.32 12.07 27.21
C PRO A 422 10.59 12.79 25.88
N GLY A 423 9.52 13.15 25.16
CA GLY A 423 9.61 13.91 23.92
C GLY A 423 10.28 15.26 24.15
N LEU A 424 9.77 16.03 25.13
CA LEU A 424 10.32 17.33 25.49
C LEU A 424 11.78 17.26 25.96
N LEU A 425 12.16 16.23 26.74
CA LEU A 425 13.54 16.02 27.18
C LEU A 425 14.47 15.72 26.01
N LYS A 426 14.04 14.89 25.05
CA LYS A 426 14.77 14.65 23.81
C LYS A 426 14.90 15.93 22.96
N THR A 427 13.86 16.77 22.92
CA THR A 427 13.92 18.07 22.26
C THR A 427 15.02 18.94 22.86
N ILE A 428 15.11 19.01 24.20
CA ILE A 428 16.19 19.73 24.89
C ILE A 428 17.55 19.12 24.55
N ALA A 429 17.65 17.78 24.56
CA ALA A 429 18.90 17.08 24.28
C ALA A 429 19.42 17.36 22.86
N ALA A 430 18.53 17.49 21.88
CA ALA A 430 18.88 17.89 20.51
C ALA A 430 19.26 19.38 20.38
N ASN A 431 18.79 20.23 21.31
CA ASN A 431 18.92 21.68 21.26
C ASN A 431 19.83 22.27 22.36
N ARG A 432 20.82 21.51 22.84
CA ARG A 432 21.75 21.95 23.91
C ARG A 432 22.52 23.25 23.62
N LYS A 433 22.62 23.65 22.35
CA LYS A 433 23.31 24.88 21.90
C LYS A 433 22.46 26.14 22.09
N MET A 434 21.16 26.00 22.33
CA MET A 434 20.25 27.12 22.45
C MET A 434 20.46 27.89 23.77
N PRO A 435 20.20 29.21 23.78
CA PRO A 435 20.38 30.03 24.98
C PRO A 435 19.42 29.58 26.09
N LEU A 436 19.93 29.55 27.32
CA LEU A 436 19.14 29.29 28.52
C LEU A 436 18.42 30.57 28.99
N PRO A 437 17.25 30.48 29.64
CA PRO A 437 16.52 29.24 29.95
C PRO A 437 15.72 28.70 28.75
N LEU A 438 15.68 27.37 28.61
CA LEU A 438 14.77 26.70 27.67
C LEU A 438 13.43 26.43 28.37
N LYS A 439 12.36 26.94 27.78
CA LYS A 439 10.97 26.77 28.25
C LYS A 439 10.17 26.13 27.13
N LEU A 440 9.89 24.85 27.25
CA LEU A 440 9.16 24.11 26.22
C LEU A 440 7.84 23.61 26.78
N PHE A 441 6.83 23.52 25.93
CA PHE A 441 5.56 22.87 26.26
C PHE A 441 5.00 22.10 25.08
N GLU A 442 4.10 21.17 25.35
CA GLU A 442 3.31 20.46 24.35
C GLU A 442 1.92 20.17 24.94
N ILE A 443 0.86 20.37 24.14
CA ILE A 443 -0.49 19.90 24.46
C ILE A 443 -0.95 18.90 23.41
N SER A 444 -0.85 17.62 23.73
CA SER A 444 -1.12 16.53 22.79
C SER A 444 -1.66 15.26 23.46
N ASP A 445 -2.12 14.32 22.64
CA ASP A 445 -2.61 13.02 23.11
C ASP A 445 -1.48 12.09 23.53
N VAL A 446 -1.70 11.37 24.64
CA VAL A 446 -1.00 10.15 25.02
C VAL A 446 -1.94 8.96 24.92
N VAL A 447 -1.39 7.76 24.72
CA VAL A 447 -2.16 6.53 24.56
C VAL A 447 -1.99 5.64 25.78
N LEU A 448 -3.11 5.21 26.37
CA LEU A 448 -3.14 4.36 27.56
C LEU A 448 -4.03 3.15 27.29
N LYS A 449 -3.58 1.94 27.65
CA LYS A 449 -4.42 0.73 27.62
C LYS A 449 -5.64 0.92 28.50
N ASP A 450 -6.81 0.60 27.98
CA ASP A 450 -8.10 0.73 28.67
C ASP A 450 -9.07 -0.35 28.21
N ASP A 451 -9.27 -1.35 29.06
CA ASP A 451 -10.12 -2.51 28.79
C ASP A 451 -11.62 -2.15 28.70
N THR A 452 -12.00 -0.92 29.06
CA THR A 452 -13.38 -0.44 28.93
C THR A 452 -13.71 0.10 27.54
N LYS A 453 -12.69 0.29 26.69
CA LYS A 453 -12.84 0.77 25.31
C LYS A 453 -12.83 -0.41 24.32
N ASP A 454 -13.58 -0.25 23.24
CA ASP A 454 -13.72 -1.22 22.16
C ASP A 454 -12.37 -1.62 21.52
N VAL A 455 -11.47 -0.65 21.35
CA VAL A 455 -10.12 -0.85 20.81
C VAL A 455 -9.09 -1.28 21.87
N GLY A 456 -9.48 -1.39 23.14
CA GLY A 456 -8.60 -1.75 24.27
C GLY A 456 -7.61 -0.66 24.69
N ALA A 457 -7.75 0.55 24.16
CA ALA A 457 -6.92 1.72 24.48
C ALA A 457 -7.73 3.01 24.39
N ARG A 458 -7.23 4.07 25.03
CA ARG A 458 -7.78 5.43 24.91
C ARG A 458 -6.69 6.47 24.75
N ASN A 459 -7.06 7.56 24.08
CA ASN A 459 -6.28 8.78 24.12
C ASN A 459 -6.60 9.56 25.40
N SER A 460 -5.64 10.37 25.83
CA SER A 460 -5.80 11.35 26.90
C SER A 460 -5.03 12.61 26.54
N ARG A 461 -5.71 13.75 26.43
CA ARG A 461 -5.07 15.03 26.11
C ARG A 461 -4.29 15.55 27.31
N ARG A 462 -2.96 15.57 27.18
CA ARG A 462 -2.04 16.04 28.21
C ARG A 462 -1.50 17.41 27.85
N PHE A 463 -1.36 18.26 28.85
CA PHE A 463 -0.54 19.47 28.79
C PHE A 463 0.73 19.18 29.59
N CYS A 464 1.89 19.23 28.92
CA CYS A 464 3.19 19.07 29.55
C CYS A 464 4.08 20.29 29.28
N ALA A 465 4.84 20.72 30.28
CA ALA A 465 5.81 21.80 30.17
C ALA A 465 7.09 21.47 30.93
N VAL A 466 8.21 21.97 30.42
CA VAL A 466 9.54 21.81 31.01
C VAL A 466 10.26 23.15 31.08
N TYR A 467 11.00 23.36 32.17
CA TYR A 467 11.88 24.50 32.38
C TYR A 467 13.30 23.97 32.61
N TYR A 468 14.24 24.33 31.74
CA TYR A 468 15.62 23.85 31.75
C TYR A 468 16.59 25.03 31.84
N ASN A 469 17.33 25.11 32.95
CA ASN A 469 18.23 26.22 33.24
C ASN A 469 19.28 25.81 34.29
N LYS A 470 20.24 26.70 34.61
CA LYS A 470 21.24 26.49 35.67
C LYS A 470 20.62 26.22 37.05
N SER A 471 19.42 26.75 37.30
CA SER A 471 18.57 26.41 38.44
C SER A 471 17.32 25.69 37.95
N PRO A 472 16.74 24.75 38.74
CA PRO A 472 15.59 23.95 38.30
C PRO A 472 14.33 24.78 38.02
N GLY A 473 14.15 25.94 38.67
CA GLY A 473 12.99 26.80 38.47
C GLY A 473 11.65 26.14 38.82
N PHE A 474 11.58 25.44 39.95
CA PHE A 474 10.34 24.79 40.41
C PHE A 474 9.20 25.81 40.56
N GLU A 475 9.53 26.99 41.08
CA GLU A 475 8.64 28.13 41.23
C GLU A 475 8.09 28.65 39.89
N VAL A 476 8.84 28.51 38.78
CA VAL A 476 8.40 28.93 37.44
C VAL A 476 7.36 27.95 36.90
N ILE A 477 7.60 26.65 37.04
CA ILE A 477 6.65 25.61 36.64
C ILE A 477 5.40 25.62 37.52
N HIS A 478 5.56 25.84 38.82
CA HIS A 478 4.43 26.04 39.73
C HIS A 478 3.60 27.28 39.34
N GLY A 479 4.25 28.41 39.04
CA GLY A 479 3.56 29.60 38.54
C GLY A 479 2.86 29.38 37.19
N LEU A 480 3.40 28.52 36.32
CA LEU A 480 2.75 28.13 35.07
C LEU A 480 1.47 27.32 35.32
N LEU A 481 1.50 26.39 36.30
CA LEU A 481 0.31 25.67 36.74
C LEU A 481 -0.74 26.64 37.27
N ASP A 482 -0.36 27.57 38.16
CA ASP A 482 -1.27 28.56 38.73
C ASP A 482 -1.90 29.44 37.63
N ARG A 483 -1.10 29.82 36.62
CA ARG A 483 -1.58 30.55 35.45
C ARG A 483 -2.57 29.72 34.62
N ALA A 484 -2.27 28.45 34.36
CA ALA A 484 -3.17 27.56 33.64
C ALA A 484 -4.52 27.40 34.38
N MET A 485 -4.48 27.21 35.70
CA MET A 485 -5.70 27.11 36.51
C MET A 485 -6.50 28.41 36.54
N GLN A 486 -5.83 29.57 36.55
CA GLN A 486 -6.49 30.86 36.43
C GLN A 486 -7.24 31.01 35.10
N LEU A 487 -6.63 30.56 33.99
CA LEU A 487 -7.24 30.60 32.65
C LEU A 487 -8.43 29.64 32.52
N LEU A 488 -8.36 28.52 33.23
CA LEU A 488 -9.44 27.54 33.34
C LEU A 488 -10.51 27.94 34.36
N GLU A 489 -10.38 29.12 34.98
CA GLU A 489 -11.27 29.63 36.04
C GLU A 489 -11.39 28.73 37.27
N VAL A 490 -10.37 27.90 37.55
CA VAL A 490 -10.32 27.00 38.69
C VAL A 490 -9.64 27.69 39.88
N LYS A 491 -10.40 27.91 40.96
CA LYS A 491 -9.89 28.57 42.18
C LYS A 491 -8.93 27.66 42.94
N SER A 492 -7.92 28.26 43.58
CA SER A 492 -7.05 27.54 44.51
C SER A 492 -7.82 27.26 45.81
N ALA A 493 -8.25 26.01 46.00
CA ALA A 493 -9.01 25.57 47.16
C ALA A 493 -8.92 24.04 47.32
N ARG A 494 -8.92 23.57 48.58
CA ARG A 494 -9.08 22.13 48.87
C ARG A 494 -10.56 21.76 48.72
N GLY A 495 -10.84 20.72 47.92
CA GLY A 495 -12.19 20.25 47.64
C GLY A 495 -12.75 20.81 46.34
N ASP A 496 -13.32 22.02 46.38
CA ASP A 496 -14.07 22.62 45.26
C ASP A 496 -13.19 23.45 44.28
N GLY A 497 -11.89 23.18 44.26
CA GLY A 497 -10.93 23.88 43.42
C GLY A 497 -9.72 23.00 43.12
N TYR A 498 -8.58 23.63 42.79
CA TYR A 498 -7.31 22.92 42.67
C TYR A 498 -6.44 23.12 43.91
N HIS A 499 -5.65 22.09 44.23
CA HIS A 499 -4.56 22.16 45.19
C HIS A 499 -3.45 21.20 44.82
N ILE A 500 -2.26 21.44 45.37
CA ILE A 500 -1.11 20.56 45.24
C ILE A 500 -0.84 19.84 46.56
N GLN A 501 -0.45 18.57 46.49
CA GLN A 501 -0.06 17.76 47.63
C GLN A 501 1.32 17.17 47.38
N ALA A 502 2.22 17.21 48.37
CA ALA A 502 3.52 16.59 48.27
C ALA A 502 3.37 15.09 47.99
N ALA A 503 4.13 14.59 47.01
CA ALA A 503 4.10 13.22 46.55
C ALA A 503 5.51 12.73 46.23
N ASP A 504 5.70 11.41 46.21
CA ASP A 504 6.95 10.78 45.78
C ASP A 504 6.72 10.06 44.44
N ASP A 505 7.61 10.29 43.48
CA ASP A 505 7.62 9.62 42.17
C ASP A 505 9.09 9.50 41.70
N SER A 506 9.46 8.33 41.16
CA SER A 506 10.82 7.98 40.74
C SER A 506 11.40 8.90 39.65
N THR A 507 10.54 9.60 38.92
CA THR A 507 10.92 10.56 37.88
C THR A 507 11.44 11.87 38.48
N PHE A 508 11.09 12.18 39.73
CA PHE A 508 11.35 13.46 40.38
C PHE A 508 12.31 13.34 41.57
N PHE A 509 12.94 14.45 41.93
CA PHE A 509 13.83 14.53 43.09
C PHE A 509 13.03 14.48 44.41
N PRO A 510 13.43 13.66 45.40
CA PRO A 510 12.70 13.50 46.66
C PRO A 510 12.43 14.84 47.37
N GLY A 511 11.20 15.02 47.85
CA GLY A 511 10.76 16.27 48.50
C GLY A 511 10.59 17.48 47.56
N ARG A 512 10.75 17.29 46.24
CA ARG A 512 10.55 18.30 45.19
C ARG A 512 9.58 17.83 44.11
N CYS A 513 8.55 17.10 44.52
CA CYS A 513 7.45 16.63 43.68
C CYS A 513 6.11 16.89 44.37
N ALA A 514 5.11 17.25 43.58
CA ALA A 514 3.74 17.41 44.03
C ALA A 514 2.76 16.81 43.01
N GLU A 515 1.68 16.24 43.50
CA GLU A 515 0.54 15.79 42.73
C GLU A 515 -0.52 16.89 42.71
N VAL A 516 -1.12 17.10 41.53
CA VAL A 516 -2.13 18.13 41.27
C VAL A 516 -3.50 17.50 41.37
N PHE A 517 -4.32 18.02 42.28
CA PHE A 517 -5.71 17.61 42.45
C PHE A 517 -6.65 18.72 42.01
N VAL A 518 -7.68 18.37 41.25
CA VAL A 518 -8.77 19.27 40.81
C VAL A 518 -10.09 18.59 41.14
N HIS A 519 -10.98 19.26 41.88
CA HIS A 519 -12.25 18.69 42.34
C HIS A 519 -12.11 17.31 43.00
N GLY A 520 -11.03 17.12 43.76
CA GLY A 520 -10.71 15.86 44.45
C GLY A 520 -10.14 14.73 43.57
N LYS A 521 -9.93 14.94 42.26
CA LYS A 521 -9.32 13.97 41.35
C LYS A 521 -7.87 14.36 41.03
N SER A 522 -6.96 13.39 41.02
CA SER A 522 -5.59 13.61 40.52
C SER A 522 -5.64 13.85 39.01
N VAL A 523 -5.11 14.99 38.58
CA VAL A 523 -5.03 15.37 37.16
C VAL A 523 -3.61 15.31 36.62
N GLY A 524 -2.59 15.29 37.48
CA GLY A 524 -1.20 15.25 37.03
C GLY A 524 -0.17 15.51 38.11
N ARG A 525 1.07 15.75 37.70
CA ARG A 525 2.22 15.94 38.61
C ARG A 525 3.10 17.09 38.15
N LEU A 526 3.75 17.74 39.10
CA LEU A 526 4.82 18.69 38.86
C LEU A 526 5.99 18.44 39.80
N GLY A 527 7.20 18.77 39.36
CA GLY A 527 8.39 18.57 40.19
C GLY A 527 9.69 18.90 39.50
N VAL A 528 10.77 18.85 40.29
CA VAL A 528 12.15 18.87 39.78
C VAL A 528 12.53 17.46 39.38
N LEU A 529 13.02 17.26 38.16
CA LEU A 529 13.42 15.93 37.66
C LEU A 529 14.58 15.36 38.47
N HIS A 530 14.56 14.04 38.68
CA HIS A 530 15.64 13.35 39.37
C HIS A 530 16.94 13.43 38.53
N PRO A 531 18.13 13.63 39.14
CA PRO A 531 19.40 13.68 38.41
C PRO A 531 19.66 12.48 37.51
N ASP A 532 19.22 11.28 37.93
CA ASP A 532 19.33 10.07 37.10
C ASP A 532 18.52 10.16 35.81
N VAL A 533 17.31 10.74 35.85
CA VAL A 533 16.48 10.94 34.64
C VAL A 533 17.17 11.92 33.72
N ILE A 534 17.64 13.04 34.26
CA ILE A 534 18.40 14.06 33.50
C ILE A 534 19.60 13.41 32.80
N ASN A 535 20.38 12.62 33.51
CA ASN A 535 21.55 11.91 32.96
C ASN A 535 21.16 10.86 31.91
N ARG A 536 20.07 10.09 32.12
CA ARG A 536 19.58 9.07 31.17
C ARG A 536 19.04 9.68 29.87
N PHE A 537 18.56 10.93 29.90
CA PHE A 537 18.24 11.73 28.71
C PHE A 537 19.42 12.58 28.23
N GLU A 538 20.63 12.34 28.76
CA GLU A 538 21.88 13.01 28.40
C GLU A 538 21.87 14.53 28.60
N LEU A 539 21.08 15.02 29.54
CA LEU A 539 21.00 16.42 29.90
C LEU A 539 22.02 16.76 31.00
N THR A 540 22.41 18.02 31.11
CA THR A 540 23.48 18.46 32.03
C THR A 540 23.00 19.42 33.13
N MET A 541 21.92 20.16 32.87
CA MET A 541 21.39 21.16 33.80
C MET A 541 20.12 20.63 34.48
N PRO A 542 19.76 21.15 35.67
CA PRO A 542 18.52 20.80 36.32
C PRO A 542 17.29 21.20 35.49
N CYS A 543 16.21 20.44 35.66
CA CYS A 543 14.97 20.64 34.93
C CYS A 543 13.76 20.48 35.85
N SER A 544 12.78 21.37 35.75
CA SER A 544 11.45 21.15 36.34
C SER A 544 10.44 20.83 35.25
N ALA A 545 9.48 19.97 35.56
CA ALA A 545 8.43 19.56 34.65
C ALA A 545 7.05 19.63 35.30
N LEU A 546 6.03 19.86 34.48
CA LEU A 546 4.62 19.76 34.79
C LEU A 546 3.96 18.90 33.72
N GLU A 547 3.08 18.00 34.11
CA GLU A 547 2.19 17.30 33.18
C GLU A 547 0.81 17.09 33.82
N ILE A 548 -0.25 17.57 33.16
CA ILE A 548 -1.65 17.40 33.60
C ILE A 548 -2.55 16.89 32.46
N ASP A 549 -3.55 16.11 32.82
CA ASP A 549 -4.72 15.79 31.99
C ASP A 549 -5.60 17.03 31.87
N ILE A 550 -5.90 17.48 30.66
CA ILE A 550 -6.77 18.65 30.47
C ILE A 550 -8.22 18.28 30.17
N GLU A 551 -8.52 16.99 29.95
CA GLU A 551 -9.90 16.54 29.71
C GLU A 551 -10.85 16.81 30.88
N PRO A 552 -10.43 16.69 32.17
CA PRO A 552 -11.31 16.96 33.30
C PRO A 552 -11.79 18.42 33.46
N PHE A 553 -11.30 19.36 32.64
CA PHE A 553 -11.69 20.77 32.69
C PHE A 553 -12.77 21.15 31.65
N LEU A 554 -13.26 20.19 30.87
CA LEU A 554 -14.47 20.30 30.06
C LEU A 554 -15.67 19.78 30.83
#